data_AF-A0AAP3SVK6-F1
#
_entry.id   AF-A0AAP3SVK6-F1
#
_cell.length_a   1.000
_cell.length_b   1.000
_cell.length_c   1.000
_cell.angle_alpha   90.00
_cell.angle_beta   90.00
_cell.angle_gamma   90.00
#
_symmetry.space_group_name_H-M   'P 1'
#
loop_
_entity.id
_entity.type
_entity.pdbx_description
1 polymer ?
#
loop_
_entity_poly.entity_id
_entity_poly.type
_entity_poly.pdbx_seq_one_letter_code
_entity_poly.pdbx_strand_id
1 'polypeptide(L)'
;MKYLLSLCIVLLLLCMGDLPIGYYTFVRIIITIGAVCIIVNEPVKDLNFWRVAFGLIAIVFNPIIPVYLHDKAIWMPIDIIAAILFTIKLSILKSTKHE
;
A
#
# COMPACT_ATOMS: atom_id res chain seq x y z
N MET A 1 8.53 -3.37 -10.58
CA MET A 1 7.27 -3.05 -9.90
C MET A 1 6.46 -4.27 -9.45
N LYS A 2 6.14 -5.26 -10.30
CA LYS A 2 5.29 -6.41 -9.91
C LYS A 2 5.70 -7.10 -8.60
N TYR A 3 6.99 -7.40 -8.42
CA TYR A 3 7.52 -8.01 -7.19
C TYR A 3 7.35 -7.13 -5.95
N LEU A 4 7.54 -5.81 -6.07
CA LEU A 4 7.32 -4.86 -4.98
C LEU A 4 5.84 -4.83 -4.55
N LEU A 5 4.91 -4.81 -5.51
CA LEU A 5 3.48 -4.84 -5.23
C LEU A 5 3.08 -6.16 -4.56
N SER A 6 3.61 -7.30 -5.04
CA SER A 6 3.39 -8.60 -4.41
C SER A 6 3.91 -8.64 -2.97
N LEU A 7 5.08 -8.05 -2.71
CA LEU A 7 5.63 -7.93 -1.36
C LEU A 7 4.71 -7.08 -0.47
N CYS A 8 4.21 -5.94 -0.96
CA CYS A 8 3.27 -5.09 -0.22
C CYS A 8 2.01 -5.86 0.20
N ILE A 9 1.44 -6.66 -0.70
CA ILE A 9 0.24 -7.47 -0.42
C ILE A 9 0.52 -8.49 0.69
N VAL A 10 1.63 -9.23 0.60
CA VAL A 10 2.00 -10.23 1.61
C VAL A 10 2.20 -9.58 2.97
N LEU A 11 2.91 -8.45 3.03
CA LEU A 11 3.18 -7.74 4.29
C LEU A 11 1.89 -7.21 4.95
N LEU A 12 0.96 -6.66 4.16
CA LEU A 12 -0.34 -6.19 4.68
C LEU A 12 -1.20 -7.34 5.24
N LEU A 13 -1.17 -8.51 4.61
CA LEU A 13 -1.88 -9.69 5.11
C LEU A 13 -1.23 -10.26 6.38
N LEU A 14 0.10 -10.20 6.49
CA LEU A 14 0.82 -10.64 7.70
C LEU A 14 0.52 -9.77 8.93
N CYS A 15 0.22 -8.47 8.74
CA CYS A 15 -0.20 -7.55 9.83
C CYS A 15 -1.47 -7.97 10.57
N MET A 16 -2.26 -8.90 10.04
CA MET A 16 -3.42 -9.46 10.74
C MET A 16 -3.03 -10.21 12.02
N GLY A 17 -1.82 -10.78 12.08
CA GLY A 17 -1.27 -11.43 13.27
C GLY A 17 -0.79 -10.45 14.35
N ASP A 18 -0.48 -10.95 15.53
CA ASP A 18 0.19 -10.16 16.58
C ASP A 18 1.69 -10.19 16.34
N LEU A 19 2.23 -9.05 15.91
CA LEU A 19 3.64 -8.91 15.55
C LEU A 19 4.33 -7.86 16.44
N PRO A 20 5.66 -7.92 16.59
CA PRO A 20 6.41 -6.92 17.35
C PRO A 20 6.21 -5.51 16.78
N ILE A 21 6.22 -4.50 17.64
CA ILE A 21 5.97 -3.10 17.25
C ILE A 21 6.87 -2.62 16.09
N GLY A 22 8.13 -3.07 16.04
CA GLY A 22 9.07 -2.73 14.97
C GLY A 22 8.66 -3.27 13.59
N TYR A 23 7.87 -4.35 13.54
CA TYR A 23 7.35 -4.90 12.29
C TYR A 23 6.37 -3.93 11.62
N TYR A 24 5.50 -3.27 12.40
CA TYR A 24 4.55 -2.30 11.84
C TYR A 24 5.25 -1.08 11.21
N THR A 25 6.37 -0.63 11.79
CA THR A 25 7.20 0.42 11.19
C THR A 25 7.82 -0.03 9.87
N PHE A 26 8.34 -1.27 9.83
CA PHE A 26 8.87 -1.85 8.59
C PHE A 26 7.80 -1.93 7.50
N VAL A 27 6.60 -2.40 7.83
CA VAL A 27 5.47 -2.47 6.88
C VAL A 27 5.14 -1.08 6.36
N ARG A 28 4.98 -0.08 7.24
CA ARG A 28 4.73 1.32 6.85
C ARG A 28 5.72 1.86 5.83
N ILE A 29 7.01 1.59 6.02
CA ILE A 29 8.06 1.98 5.07
C ILE A 29 7.84 1.33 3.71
N ILE A 30 7.68 0.00 3.66
CA ILE A 30 7.53 -0.73 2.39
C ILE A 30 6.23 -0.33 1.67
N ILE A 31 5.12 -0.16 2.38
CA ILE A 31 3.84 0.25 1.82
C ILE A 31 3.90 1.68 1.28
N THR A 32 4.55 2.59 1.99
CA THR A 32 4.77 3.97 1.51
C THR A 32 5.61 3.97 0.23
N ILE A 33 6.70 3.19 0.17
CA ILE A 33 7.53 3.05 -1.04
C ILE A 33 6.70 2.49 -2.20
N GLY A 34 5.94 1.42 -1.95
CA GLY A 34 5.04 0.81 -2.94
C GLY A 34 4.02 1.80 -3.50
N ALA A 35 3.39 2.59 -2.63
CA ALA A 35 2.42 3.60 -3.01
C ALA A 35 3.05 4.73 -3.84
N VAL A 36 4.19 5.29 -3.41
CA VAL A 36 4.92 6.32 -4.16
C VAL A 36 5.37 5.82 -5.53
N CYS A 37 5.87 4.58 -5.62
CA CYS A 37 6.22 3.98 -6.90
C CYS A 37 5.02 3.93 -7.85
N ILE A 38 3.82 3.60 -7.38
CA ILE A 38 2.63 3.61 -8.22
C ILE A 38 2.31 5.04 -8.67
N ILE A 39 2.32 6.01 -7.76
CA ILE A 39 2.00 7.42 -8.07
C ILE A 39 2.92 7.97 -9.17
N VAL A 40 4.23 7.73 -9.07
CA VAL A 40 5.23 8.24 -10.03
C VAL A 40 5.10 7.60 -11.41
N ASN A 41 4.60 6.36 -11.47
CA ASN A 41 4.42 5.64 -12.74
C ASN A 41 3.06 5.87 -13.40
N GLU A 42 2.14 6.56 -12.73
CA GLU A 42 0.85 6.95 -13.30
C GLU A 42 0.99 8.23 -14.14
N PRO A 43 0.35 8.30 -15.32
CA PRO A 43 0.51 9.38 -16.29
C PRO A 43 0.03 10.73 -15.74
N VAL A 44 0.87 11.77 -15.86
CA VAL A 44 0.69 13.12 -15.26
C VAL A 44 -0.54 13.89 -15.71
N LYS A 45 -1.11 13.54 -16.87
CA LYS A 45 -2.10 14.38 -17.56
C LYS A 45 -3.37 14.70 -16.77
N ASP A 46 -3.81 13.84 -15.84
CA ASP A 46 -4.99 14.08 -14.98
C ASP A 46 -4.85 13.45 -13.59
N LEU A 47 -5.55 14.01 -12.59
CA LEU A 47 -5.74 13.38 -11.28
C LEU A 47 -6.60 12.12 -11.44
N ASN A 48 -5.94 11.01 -11.75
CA ASN A 48 -6.59 9.73 -11.89
C ASN A 48 -6.85 9.09 -10.51
N PHE A 49 -7.84 8.19 -10.48
CA PHE A 49 -8.24 7.46 -9.28
C PHE A 49 -7.04 6.80 -8.57
N TRP A 50 -6.13 6.19 -9.33
CA TRP A 50 -4.96 5.50 -8.78
C TRP A 50 -4.03 6.42 -8.01
N ARG A 51 -3.78 7.64 -8.50
CA ARG A 51 -2.91 8.60 -7.81
C ARG A 51 -3.53 9.16 -6.55
N VAL A 52 -4.83 9.41 -6.56
CA VAL A 52 -5.54 9.84 -5.35
C VAL A 52 -5.55 8.72 -4.32
N ALA A 53 -5.95 7.50 -4.72
CA ALA A 53 -6.02 6.35 -3.82
C ALA A 53 -4.66 6.00 -3.20
N PHE A 54 -3.61 5.88 -4.02
CA PHE A 54 -2.27 5.59 -3.50
C PHE A 54 -1.63 6.80 -2.80
N GLY A 55 -2.03 8.03 -3.12
CA GLY A 55 -1.66 9.22 -2.35
C GLY A 55 -2.19 9.15 -0.91
N LEU A 56 -3.45 8.76 -0.73
CA LEU A 56 -4.03 8.54 0.60
C LEU A 56 -3.34 7.40 1.34
N ILE A 57 -3.05 6.28 0.67
CA ILE A 57 -2.27 5.17 1.26
C ILE A 57 -0.90 5.67 1.72
N ALA A 58 -0.18 6.43 0.89
CA ALA A 58 1.13 6.97 1.24
C ALA A 58 1.09 7.89 2.47
N ILE A 59 0.00 8.65 2.65
CA ILE A 59 -0.21 9.50 3.83
C ILE A 59 -0.49 8.64 5.07
N VAL A 60 -1.41 7.68 4.98
CA VAL A 60 -1.83 6.85 6.11
C VAL A 60 -0.68 5.97 6.62
N PHE A 61 0.09 5.38 5.72
CA PHE A 61 1.21 4.49 6.05
C PHE A 61 2.54 5.22 6.20
N ASN A 62 2.58 6.56 6.16
CA ASN A 62 3.83 7.32 6.22
C ASN A 62 4.58 7.06 7.55
N PRO A 63 5.84 6.57 7.52
CA PRO A 63 6.62 6.33 8.72
C PRO A 63 7.16 7.63 9.35
N ILE A 64 7.28 8.72 8.59
CA ILE A 64 7.84 10.00 9.07
C ILE A 64 6.81 10.74 9.92
N ILE A 65 5.54 10.71 9.50
CA ILE A 65 4.42 11.32 10.21
C ILE A 65 3.43 10.19 10.55
N PRO A 66 3.71 9.40 11.61
CA PRO A 66 2.89 8.26 11.94
C PRO A 66 1.49 8.68 12.41
N VAL A 67 0.47 8.14 11.74
CA VAL A 67 -0.90 8.20 12.26
C VAL A 67 -1.04 7.22 13.43
N TYR A 68 -1.49 7.71 14.59
CA TYR A 68 -1.76 6.91 15.79
C TYR A 68 -3.26 6.67 15.93
N LEU A 69 -3.73 5.52 15.47
CA LEU A 69 -5.15 5.12 15.65
C LEU A 69 -5.41 4.37 16.96
N HIS A 70 -4.38 4.16 17.79
CA HIS A 70 -4.37 3.47 19.11
C HIS A 70 -4.94 2.04 19.18
N ASP A 71 -5.80 1.65 18.24
CA ASP A 71 -6.50 0.37 18.21
C ASP A 71 -6.17 -0.41 16.94
N LYS A 72 -5.70 -1.65 17.11
CA LYS A 72 -5.40 -2.58 16.02
C LYS A 72 -6.66 -2.92 15.21
N ALA A 73 -7.83 -2.94 15.85
CA ALA A 73 -9.11 -3.20 15.19
C ALA A 73 -9.44 -2.12 14.14
N ILE A 74 -8.94 -0.89 14.32
CA ILE A 74 -9.10 0.19 13.34
C ILE A 74 -8.08 0.06 12.19
N TRP A 75 -6.87 -0.43 12.48
CA TRP A 75 -5.86 -0.68 11.45
C TRP A 75 -6.21 -1.84 10.51
N MET A 76 -6.86 -2.89 11.02
CA MET A 76 -7.21 -4.07 10.25
C MET A 76 -8.02 -3.77 8.96
N PRO A 77 -9.11 -2.98 8.96
CA PRO A 77 -9.81 -2.63 7.73
C PRO A 77 -8.97 -1.77 6.79
N ILE A 78 -8.11 -0.89 7.32
CA ILE A 78 -7.21 -0.06 6.52
C ILE A 78 -6.21 -0.93 5.77
N ASP A 79 -5.59 -1.89 6.46
CA ASP A 79 -4.63 -2.83 5.90
C ASP A 79 -5.29 -3.69 4.81
N ILE A 80 -6.52 -4.17 5.03
CA ILE A 80 -7.31 -4.93 4.05
C ILE A 80 -7.61 -4.10 2.80
N ILE A 81 -8.09 -2.86 2.96
CA ILE A 81 -8.40 -1.97 1.84
C ILE A 81 -7.14 -1.70 1.02
N ALA A 82 -6.01 -1.42 1.68
CA ALA A 82 -4.73 -1.24 1.02
C ALA A 82 -4.33 -2.51 0.24
N ALA A 83 -4.43 -3.70 0.85
CA ALA A 83 -4.07 -4.96 0.21
C ALA A 83 -4.90 -5.23 -1.06
N ILE A 84 -6.21 -4.94 -1.01
CA ILE A 84 -7.11 -5.04 -2.16
C ILE A 84 -6.67 -4.09 -3.28
N LEU A 85 -6.40 -2.82 -2.95
CA LEU A 85 -5.96 -1.82 -3.95
C LEU A 85 -4.63 -2.22 -4.61
N PHE A 86 -3.65 -2.69 -3.83
CA PHE A 86 -2.40 -3.23 -4.37
C PHE A 86 -2.63 -4.45 -5.27
N THR A 87 -3.56 -5.34 -4.89
CA THR A 87 -3.90 -6.54 -5.68
C THR A 87 -4.54 -6.18 -7.01
N ILE A 88 -5.53 -5.28 -7.02
CA ILE A 88 -6.17 -4.82 -8.26
C ILE A 88 -5.13 -4.15 -9.17
N LYS A 89 -4.25 -3.31 -8.59
CA LYS A 89 -3.22 -2.63 -9.37
C LYS A 89 -2.21 -3.62 -9.98
N LEU A 90 -1.84 -4.65 -9.23
CA LEU A 90 -0.96 -5.72 -9.71
C LEU A 90 -1.62 -6.50 -10.87
N SER A 91 -2.91 -6.81 -10.78
CA SER A 91 -3.66 -7.51 -11.83
C SER A 91 -3.73 -6.69 -13.12
N ILE A 92 -3.99 -5.38 -13.03
CA ILE A 92 -3.97 -4.48 -14.19
C ILE A 92 -2.57 -4.46 -14.83
N LEU A 93 -1.52 -4.30 -14.01
CA LEU A 93 -0.13 -4.30 -14.50
C LEU A 93 0.29 -5.66 -15.11
N LYS A 94 -0.36 -6.76 -14.71
CA LYS A 94 -0.16 -8.07 -15.34
C LYS A 94 -0.82 -8.10 -16.72
N SER A 95 -2.04 -7.60 -16.85
CA SER A 95 -2.81 -7.55 -18.10
C SER A 95 -2.11 -6.74 -19.20
N THR A 96 -1.59 -5.56 -18.89
CA THR A 96 -0.93 -4.66 -19.88
C THR A 96 0.38 -5.22 -20.45
N LYS A 97 0.91 -6.34 -19.92
CA LYS A 97 2.14 -6.97 -20.41
C LYS A 97 1.89 -8.25 -21.20
N HIS A 98 0.63 -8.69 -21.30
CA HIS A 98 0.22 -9.85 -22.08
C HIS A 98 -0.34 -9.46 -23.47
N GLU A 99 -0.33 -8.17 -23.78
CA GLU A 99 -0.44 -7.60 -25.14
C GLU A 99 0.96 -7.16 -25.60
#